data_AF-B1IHJ5-F1
#
_entry.id   AF-B1IHJ5-F1
#
_cell.length_a   1.000
_cell.length_b   1.000
_cell.length_c   1.000
_cell.angle_alpha   90.00
_cell.angle_beta   90.00
_cell.angle_gamma   90.00
#
_symmetry.space_group_name_H-M   'P 1'
#
loop_
_entity.id
_entity.type
_entity.pdbx_description
1 polymer ?
#
loop_
_entity_poly.entity_id
_entity_poly.type
_entity_poly.pdbx_seq_one_letter_code
_entity_poly.pdbx_strand_id
1 'polypeptide(L)' 'MSKEQLLLEKIEEARTLMNQLISEKSQLIDEELVLLSQKLDDLLNEYNKFLRQNH' A
#
# COMPACT_ATOMS: atom_id res chain seq x y z
N MET A 1 5.79 1.53 18.98
CA MET A 1 5.44 1.11 17.60
C MET A 1 6.72 0.67 16.92
N SER A 2 6.84 -0.61 16.54
CA SER A 2 8.00 -1.11 15.80
C SER A 2 7.96 -0.60 14.35
N LYS A 3 9.11 -0.62 13.65
CA LYS A 3 9.16 -0.31 12.22
C LYS A 3 8.23 -1.22 11.41
N GLU A 4 8.16 -2.49 11.80
CA GLU A 4 7.28 -3.49 11.21
C GLU A 4 5.79 -3.11 11.33
N GLN A 5 5.34 -2.75 12.54
CA GLN A 5 3.97 -2.33 12.80
C GLN A 5 3.58 -1.10 11.99
N LEU A 6 4.49 -0.11 11.92
CA LEU A 6 4.27 1.11 11.12
C LEU A 6 4.14 0.81 9.62
N LEU A 7 4.90 -0.15 9.10
CA LEU A 7 4.79 -0.57 7.70
C LEU A 7 3.46 -1.28 7.44
N LEU A 8 3.05 -2.18 8.33
CA LEU A 8 1.77 -2.88 8.24
C LEU A 8 0.58 -1.93 8.28
N GLU A 9 0.58 -0.95 9.20
CA GLU A 9 -0.48 0.07 9.26
C GLU A 9 -0.59 0.86 7.96
N LYS A 10 0.53 1.35 7.42
CA LYS A 10 0.55 2.10 6.15
C LYS A 10 0.08 1.26 4.96
N ILE A 11 0.41 -0.04 4.94
CA ILE A 11 -0.07 -0.96 3.91
C ILE A 11 -1.58 -1.09 3.99
N GLU A 12 -2.15 -1.28 5.18
CA GLU A 12 -3.60 -1.43 5.35
C GLU A 12 -4.37 -0.13 5.10
N GLU A 13 -3.79 1.02 5.46
CA GLU A 13 -4.33 2.34 5.08
C GLU A 13 -4.39 2.49 3.56
N ALA A 14 -3.29 2.21 2.86
CA ALA A 14 -3.24 2.30 1.40
C ALA A 14 -4.21 1.34 0.73
N ARG A 15 -4.34 0.09 1.22
CA ARG A 15 -5.33 -0.88 0.72
C ARG A 15 -6.76 -0.41 0.91
N THR A 16 -7.07 0.13 2.08
CA THR A 16 -8.41 0.65 2.40
C THR A 16 -8.78 1.78 1.45
N LEU A 17 -7.88 2.76 1.28
CA LEU A 17 -8.07 3.87 0.35
C LEU A 17 -8.21 3.39 -1.09
N MET A 18 -7.43 2.37 -1.49
CA MET A 18 -7.49 1.83 -2.85
C MET A 18 -8.84 1.16 -3.12
N ASN A 19 -9.36 0.40 -2.16
CA ASN A 19 -10.68 -0.21 -2.26
C ASN A 19 -11.80 0.85 -2.33
N GLN A 20 -11.68 1.94 -1.56
CA GLN A 20 -12.62 3.06 -1.64
C GLN A 20 -12.59 3.71 -3.03
N LEU A 21 -11.41 4.06 -3.54
CA LEU A 21 -11.27 4.64 -4.88
C LEU A 21 -11.78 3.69 -5.98
N ILE A 22 -11.50 2.39 -5.89
CA ILE A 22 -12.04 1.40 -6.84
C ILE A 22 -13.58 1.39 -6.83
N SER A 23 -14.20 1.59 -5.66
CA SER A 23 -15.66 1.63 -5.55
C SER A 23 -16.27 2.92 -6.10
N GLU A 24 -15.52 4.02 -6.10
CA GLU A 24 -15.97 5.35 -6.55
C GLU A 24 -15.68 5.61 -8.04
N LYS A 25 -14.59 5.03 -8.57
CA LYS A 25 -14.13 5.27 -9.95
C LYS A 25 -14.71 4.22 -10.89
N SER A 26 -15.17 4.66 -12.06
CA SER A 26 -15.70 3.76 -13.10
C SER A 26 -14.61 2.97 -13.83
N GLN A 27 -13.35 3.40 -13.73
CA GLN A 27 -12.22 2.80 -14.43
C GLN A 27 -11.05 2.60 -13.48
N LEU A 28 -10.41 1.44 -13.57
CA LEU A 28 -9.26 1.08 -12.73
C LEU A 28 -7.95 1.77 -13.11
N ILE A 29 -7.96 2.51 -14.23
CA ILE A 29 -6.80 3.22 -14.78
C ILE A 29 -6.82 4.72 -14.43
N ASP A 30 -7.72 5.13 -13.53
CA ASP A 30 -7.73 6.49 -13.00
C ASP A 30 -6.37 6.83 -12.39
N GLU A 31 -5.85 8.03 -12.69
CA GLU A 31 -4.50 8.44 -12.29
C GLU A 31 -4.29 8.34 -10.77
N GLU A 32 -5.30 8.72 -9.98
CA GLU A 32 -5.25 8.67 -8.53
C GLU A 32 -5.12 7.22 -8.01
N LEU A 33 -5.88 6.31 -8.63
CA LEU A 33 -5.83 4.90 -8.30
C LEU A 33 -4.50 4.26 -8.71
N VAL A 34 -3.97 4.64 -9.88
CA VAL A 34 -2.64 4.19 -10.35
C VAL A 34 -1.55 4.67 -9.39
N LEU A 35 -1.53 5.94 -9.01
CA LEU A 35 -0.56 6.48 -8.06
C LEU A 35 -0.65 5.81 -6.68
N LEU A 36 -1.86 5.55 -6.20
CA LEU A 36 -2.06 4.85 -4.94
C LEU A 36 -1.58 3.38 -5.02
N SER A 37 -1.80 2.70 -6.14
CA SER A 37 -1.32 1.33 -6.36
C SER A 37 0.21 1.25 -6.34
N GLN A 38 0.90 2.22 -6.94
CA GLN A 38 2.35 2.29 -6.93
C GLN A 38 2.89 2.53 -5.51
N LYS A 39 2.23 3.41 -4.75
CA LYS A 39 2.59 3.65 -3.35
C LYS A 39 2.40 2.39 -2.49
N LEU A 40 1.33 1.63 -2.72
CA LEU A 40 1.11 0.34 -2.03
C LEU A 40 2.23 -0.67 -2.37
N ASP A 41 2.62 -0.76 -3.64
CA ASP A 41 3.73 -1.60 -4.08
C ASP A 41 5.05 -1.23 -3.41
N ASP A 42 5.37 0.06 -3.30
CA ASP A 42 6.57 0.55 -2.61
C ASP A 42 6.58 0.14 -1.13
N LEU A 43 5.45 0.28 -0.44
CA LEU A 43 5.30 -0.13 0.96
C LEU A 43 5.47 -1.64 1.14
N LEU A 44 4.86 -2.44 0.28
CA LEU A 44 5.00 -3.91 0.28
C LEU A 44 6.45 -4.32 0.03
N ASN A 45 7.14 -3.63 -0.89
CA ASN A 45 8.55 -3.86 -1.18
C ASN A 45 9.45 -3.49 0.02
N GLU A 46 9.16 -2.39 0.71
CA GLU A 46 9.89 -2.03 1.93
C GLU A 46 9.67 -3.06 3.04
N TYR A 47 8.43 -3.50 3.24
CA TYR A 47 8.10 -4.53 4.22
C TYR A 47 8.81 -5.85 3.91
N ASN A 48 8.80 -6.30 2.65
CA ASN A 48 9.52 -7.49 2.22
C ASN A 48 11.04 -7.37 2.45
N LYS A 49 11.64 -6.20 2.19
CA LYS A 49 13.06 -5.95 2.50
C LYS A 49 13.32 -6.00 4.00
N PHE A 50 12.44 -5.42 4.81
CA PHE A 50 12.53 -5.45 6.26
C PHE A 50 12.50 -6.89 6.79
N LEU A 51 11.56 -7.72 6.31
CA LEU A 51 11.49 -9.13 6.69
C LEU A 51 12.77 -9.88 6.33
N ARG A 52 13.32 -9.68 5.13
CA ARG A 52 14.57 -10.34 4.70
C ARG A 52 15.81 -9.93 5.50
N GLN A 53 15.80 -8.77 6.16
CA GLN A 53 16.93 -8.29 6.97
C GLN A 53 16.86 -8.77 8.42
N ASN A 54 15.69 -9.17 8.89
CA ASN A 54 15.45 -9.58 10.28
C ASN A 54 15.17 -11.09 10.41
N HIS A 55 15.53 -11.87 9.39
CA HIS A 55 15.29 -13.30 9.26
C HIS A 55 16.57 -14.02 8.81
#